data_AF-A0A5E4MTL9-F1
#
_entry.id   AF-A0A5E4MTL9-F1
#
_cell.length_a   1.000
_cell.length_b   1.000
_cell.length_c   1.000
_cell.angle_alpha   90.00
_cell.angle_beta   90.00
_cell.angle_gamma   90.00
#
_symmetry.space_group_name_H-M   'P 1'
#
loop_
_entity.id
_entity.type
_entity.pdbx_description
1 polymer ?
#
loop_
_entity_poly.entity_id
_entity_poly.type
_entity_poly.pdbx_seq_one_letter_code
_entity_poly.pdbx_strand_id
1 'polypeptide(L)'
;MWIGRTGAPWRALPEEYGKWFSVHKRFIRWAKAGHISMQLVLKKNEETEEENQGLGRSKGGYSTKLHAACDALGNPLRFFVTAGQRSDYVKALDLVEGKKMAALIADKGYDANYMIKAAEAINAEPVIPPRSNRKTPREYDKELYKERNLIERMFNKLKNFRRVATRYDKLAISFLSFVHIASIYLWLK
;
A
#
# COMPACT_ATOMS: atom_id res chain seq x y z
N MET A 1 -10.42 8.64 14.80
CA MET A 1 -9.33 7.62 14.71
C MET A 1 -9.63 6.32 15.47
N TRP A 2 -10.54 6.33 16.45
CA TRP A 2 -10.87 5.18 17.29
C TRP A 2 -11.17 3.90 16.50
N ILE A 3 -12.13 3.93 15.56
CA ILE A 3 -12.49 2.77 14.71
C ILE A 3 -11.28 2.16 13.98
N GLY A 4 -10.36 2.99 13.49
CA GLY A 4 -9.17 2.52 12.80
C GLY A 4 -8.16 1.85 13.73
N ARG A 5 -7.95 2.44 14.92
CA ARG A 5 -7.02 1.91 15.93
C ARG A 5 -7.53 0.63 16.58
N THR A 6 -8.77 0.63 17.04
CA THR A 6 -9.35 -0.50 17.79
C THR A 6 -9.82 -1.61 16.87
N GLY A 7 -10.20 -1.28 15.63
CA GLY A 7 -10.85 -2.23 14.75
C GLY A 7 -12.32 -2.47 15.07
N ALA A 8 -12.91 -1.68 15.98
CA ALA A 8 -14.31 -1.79 16.34
C ALA A 8 -15.23 -1.73 15.10
N PRO A 9 -16.33 -2.49 15.08
CA PRO A 9 -17.30 -2.41 13.99
C PRO A 9 -17.96 -1.04 13.98
N TRP A 10 -18.39 -0.57 12.80
CA TRP A 10 -19.08 0.73 12.67
C TRP A 10 -20.29 0.84 13.60
N ARG A 11 -21.02 -0.26 13.84
CA ARG A 11 -22.19 -0.30 14.74
C ARG A 11 -21.86 0.02 16.20
N ALA A 12 -20.60 -0.11 16.60
CA ALA A 12 -20.12 0.24 17.94
C ALA A 12 -19.61 1.69 18.02
N LEU A 13 -19.87 2.52 17.00
CA LEU A 13 -19.52 3.94 17.03
C LEU A 13 -20.27 4.62 18.20
N PRO A 14 -19.56 5.31 19.12
CA PRO A 14 -20.21 6.06 20.19
C PRO A 14 -21.21 7.08 19.67
N GLU A 15 -22.33 7.25 20.37
CA GLU A 15 -23.45 8.09 19.93
C GLU A 15 -23.07 9.58 19.78
N GLU A 16 -22.06 10.05 20.50
CA GLU A 16 -21.49 11.40 20.39
C GLU A 16 -21.00 11.76 18.97
N TYR A 17 -20.62 10.76 18.15
CA TYR A 17 -20.22 10.95 16.75
C TYR A 17 -21.42 10.90 15.78
N GLY A 18 -22.64 10.73 16.30
CA GLY A 18 -23.87 10.60 15.55
C GLY A 18 -24.16 9.17 15.10
N LYS A 19 -25.28 9.00 14.38
CA LYS A 19 -25.75 7.69 13.91
C LYS A 19 -24.69 7.01 13.04
N TRP A 20 -24.25 5.81 13.45
CA TRP A 20 -23.17 5.07 12.79
C TRP A 20 -23.36 4.92 11.27
N PHE A 21 -24.60 4.68 10.84
CA PHE A 21 -24.93 4.47 9.43
C PHE A 21 -24.69 5.72 8.58
N SER A 22 -25.03 6.89 9.13
CA SER A 22 -24.80 8.19 8.48
C SER A 22 -23.30 8.48 8.35
N VAL A 23 -22.53 8.19 9.40
CA VAL A 23 -21.07 8.37 9.40
C VAL A 23 -20.41 7.42 8.42
N HIS A 24 -20.78 6.14 8.42
CA HIS A 24 -20.27 5.15 7.48
C HIS A 24 -20.58 5.52 6.02
N LYS A 25 -21.83 5.92 5.71
CA LYS A 25 -22.19 6.38 4.36
C LYS A 25 -21.34 7.58 3.92
N ARG A 26 -21.12 8.55 4.82
CA ARG A 26 -20.29 9.71 4.54
C ARG A 26 -18.84 9.33 4.27
N PHE A 27 -18.28 8.42 5.08
CA PHE A 27 -16.94 7.88 4.88
C PHE A 27 -16.79 7.22 3.50
N ILE A 28 -17.71 6.33 3.11
CA ILE A 28 -17.68 5.68 1.79
C ILE A 28 -17.81 6.70 0.66
N ARG A 29 -18.65 7.73 0.82
CA ARG A 29 -18.78 8.81 -0.17
C ARG A 29 -17.47 9.56 -0.35
N TRP A 30 -16.80 9.91 0.75
CA TRP A 30 -15.51 10.58 0.72
C TRP A 30 -14.39 9.71 0.12
N ALA A 31 -14.40 8.41 0.44
CA ALA A 31 -13.49 7.44 -0.16
C ALA A 31 -13.64 7.38 -1.69
N LYS A 32 -14.89 7.26 -2.18
CA LYS A 32 -15.20 7.24 -3.63
C LYS A 32 -14.87 8.55 -4.33
N ALA A 33 -15.03 9.68 -3.64
CA ALA A 33 -14.67 11.00 -4.16
C ALA A 33 -13.17 11.31 -4.08
N GLY A 34 -12.35 10.40 -3.53
CA GLY A 34 -10.90 10.57 -3.41
C GLY A 34 -10.45 11.53 -2.30
N HIS A 35 -11.36 12.06 -1.47
CA HIS A 35 -11.01 13.04 -0.42
C HIS A 35 -10.12 12.47 0.68
N ILE A 36 -10.15 11.16 0.89
CA ILE A 36 -9.35 10.47 1.92
C ILE A 36 -7.99 10.03 1.33
N SER A 37 -7.77 10.21 0.04
CA SER A 37 -6.67 9.57 -0.67
C SER A 37 -5.48 10.49 -0.92
N MET A 38 -4.29 9.99 -0.63
CA MET A 38 -3.02 10.68 -0.91
C MET A 38 -2.56 10.51 -2.38
N GLN A 39 -3.48 10.68 -3.34
CA GLN A 39 -3.44 10.22 -4.75
C GLN A 39 -4.01 8.80 -4.97
N LEU A 40 -5.32 8.74 -5.25
CA LEU A 40 -5.92 7.64 -6.01
C LEU A 40 -6.52 8.24 -7.28
N VAL A 41 -6.02 7.83 -8.44
CA VAL A 41 -6.81 7.81 -9.66
C VAL A 41 -7.40 6.39 -9.73
N LEU A 42 -8.60 6.20 -9.19
CA LEU A 42 -9.38 5.00 -9.49
C LEU A 42 -9.83 5.15 -10.95
N LYS A 43 -9.12 4.52 -11.89
CA LYS A 43 -9.61 4.41 -13.26
C LYS A 43 -10.93 3.65 -13.20
N LYS A 44 -11.99 4.30 -13.69
CA LYS A 44 -13.37 3.84 -13.65
C LYS A 44 -13.55 2.76 -14.72
N ASN A 45 -13.06 1.56 -14.47
CA ASN A 45 -13.35 0.39 -15.32
C ASN A 45 -14.44 -0.46 -14.64
N GLU A 46 -15.18 -1.24 -15.43
CA GLU A 46 -16.13 -2.24 -14.94
C GLU A 46 -15.36 -3.38 -14.24
N GLU A 47 -14.97 -3.16 -12.99
CA GLU A 47 -14.30 -4.14 -12.14
C GLU A 47 -15.32 -5.14 -11.58
N THR A 48 -14.97 -6.43 -11.57
CA THR A 48 -15.76 -7.50 -10.95
C THR A 48 -15.88 -7.31 -9.43
N GLU A 49 -16.83 -7.98 -8.77
CA GLU A 49 -17.00 -7.85 -7.31
C GLU A 49 -15.78 -8.34 -6.52
N GLU A 50 -15.05 -9.34 -7.03
CA GLU A 50 -13.78 -9.81 -6.44
C GLU A 50 -12.65 -8.78 -6.59
N GLU A 51 -12.57 -8.11 -7.75
CA GLU A 51 -11.61 -7.03 -7.99
C GLU A 51 -11.90 -5.82 -7.09
N ASN A 52 -13.17 -5.45 -6.92
CA ASN A 52 -13.62 -4.39 -6.01
C ASN A 52 -13.28 -4.67 -4.54
N GLN A 53 -13.22 -5.94 -4.13
CA GLN A 53 -12.82 -6.35 -2.78
C GLN A 53 -11.30 -6.37 -2.61
N GLY A 54 -10.55 -6.55 -3.70
CA GLY A 54 -9.10 -6.73 -3.69
C GLY A 54 -8.68 -8.01 -2.97
N LEU A 55 -9.57 -8.99 -2.90
CA LEU A 55 -9.35 -10.30 -2.28
C LEU A 55 -9.07 -11.33 -3.36
N GLY A 56 -8.25 -12.33 -3.06
CA GLY A 56 -8.24 -13.53 -3.87
C GLY A 56 -7.59 -14.73 -3.20
N ARG A 57 -7.78 -15.89 -3.84
CA ARG A 57 -7.49 -17.19 -3.23
C ARG A 57 -5.99 -17.47 -3.21
N SER A 58 -5.47 -17.75 -2.01
CA SER A 58 -4.12 -18.25 -1.77
C SER A 58 -4.18 -19.62 -1.10
N LYS A 59 -3.04 -20.29 -0.92
CA LYS A 59 -2.96 -21.60 -0.24
C LYS A 59 -3.50 -21.56 1.21
N GLY A 60 -3.52 -20.39 1.85
CA GLY A 60 -4.03 -20.19 3.21
C GLY A 60 -5.43 -19.56 3.28
N GLY A 61 -6.19 -19.53 2.18
CA GLY A 61 -7.49 -18.86 2.10
C GLY A 61 -7.45 -17.52 1.34
N TYR A 62 -8.48 -16.70 1.48
CA TYR A 62 -8.55 -15.39 0.82
C TYR A 62 -7.59 -14.39 1.45
N SER A 63 -6.74 -13.77 0.63
CA SER A 63 -5.81 -12.75 1.08
C SER A 63 -5.74 -11.55 0.14
N THR A 64 -5.19 -10.46 0.66
CA THR A 64 -4.96 -9.19 -0.04
C THR A 64 -3.48 -8.83 0.11
N LYS A 65 -2.88 -8.29 -0.93
CA LYS A 65 -1.56 -7.67 -0.90
C LYS A 65 -1.69 -6.15 -0.85
N LEU A 66 -1.06 -5.55 0.15
CA LEU A 66 -0.88 -4.11 0.25
C LEU A 66 0.53 -3.77 -0.25
N HIS A 67 0.60 -3.14 -1.42
CA HIS A 67 1.81 -2.59 -2.00
C HIS A 67 2.00 -1.18 -1.48
N ALA A 68 3.22 -0.82 -1.10
CA ALA A 68 3.50 0.49 -0.53
C ALA A 68 4.87 1.02 -0.95
N ALA A 69 4.98 2.34 -1.06
CA ALA A 69 6.23 3.07 -1.19
C ALA A 69 6.39 4.05 -0.02
N CYS A 70 7.61 4.25 0.44
CA CYS A 70 7.96 5.26 1.45
C CYS A 70 9.11 6.14 0.96
N ASP A 71 9.28 7.31 1.59
CA ASP A 71 10.46 8.15 1.40
C ASP A 71 11.68 7.63 2.19
N ALA A 72 12.80 8.34 2.07
CA ALA A 72 14.05 8.04 2.78
C ALA A 72 13.96 8.22 4.32
N LEU A 73 12.85 8.75 4.84
CA LEU A 73 12.59 8.87 6.29
C LEU A 73 11.61 7.79 6.78
N GLY A 74 11.12 6.94 5.88
CA GLY A 74 10.12 5.91 6.18
C GLY A 74 8.69 6.44 6.27
N ASN A 75 8.40 7.61 5.71
CA ASN A 75 7.05 8.15 5.63
C ASN A 75 6.30 7.54 4.43
N PRO A 76 5.04 7.10 4.60
CA PRO A 76 4.31 6.49 3.51
C PRO A 76 3.95 7.47 2.38
N LEU A 77 4.21 7.10 1.13
CA LEU A 77 3.98 7.94 -0.05
C LEU A 77 2.81 7.48 -0.92
N ARG A 78 2.71 6.17 -1.18
CA ARG A 78 1.74 5.62 -2.12
C ARG A 78 1.38 4.19 -1.74
N PHE A 79 0.14 3.81 -1.99
CA PHE A 79 -0.37 2.48 -1.70
C PHE A 79 -1.21 1.95 -2.85
N PHE A 80 -1.11 0.64 -3.09
CA PHE A 80 -2.04 -0.10 -3.95
C PHE A 80 -2.46 -1.39 -3.28
N VAL A 81 -3.65 -1.84 -3.64
CA VAL A 81 -4.20 -3.10 -3.16
C VAL A 81 -4.40 -4.03 -4.34
N THR A 82 -3.95 -5.27 -4.21
CA THR A 82 -4.27 -6.34 -5.18
C THR A 82 -4.72 -7.59 -4.45
N ALA A 83 -5.42 -8.46 -5.17
CA ALA A 83 -5.72 -9.81 -4.70
C ALA A 83 -4.43 -10.60 -4.38
N GLY A 84 -4.48 -11.48 -3.36
CA GLY A 84 -3.29 -12.11 -2.78
C GLY A 84 -2.47 -13.00 -3.72
N GLN A 85 -3.12 -13.60 -4.71
CA GLN A 85 -2.48 -14.40 -5.77
C GLN A 85 -1.77 -13.56 -6.84
N ARG A 86 -2.05 -12.25 -6.91
CA ARG A 86 -1.39 -11.38 -7.89
C ARG A 86 0.09 -11.23 -7.55
N SER A 87 0.92 -11.21 -8.59
CA SER A 87 2.34 -10.95 -8.46
C SER A 87 2.59 -9.50 -8.05
N ASP A 88 3.62 -9.26 -7.25
CA ASP A 88 4.00 -7.91 -6.78
C ASP A 88 4.49 -7.02 -7.93
N TYR A 89 4.89 -7.64 -9.04
CA TYR A 89 5.27 -7.02 -10.31
C TYR A 89 4.23 -6.04 -10.85
N VAL A 90 2.94 -6.38 -10.65
CA VAL A 90 1.82 -5.69 -11.30
C VAL A 90 1.72 -4.23 -10.87
N LYS A 91 2.10 -3.91 -9.62
CA LYS A 91 1.98 -2.55 -9.05
C LYS A 91 3.32 -1.87 -8.81
N ALA A 92 4.42 -2.52 -9.15
CA ALA A 92 5.76 -2.01 -8.89
C ALA A 92 6.04 -0.66 -9.59
N LEU A 93 5.69 -0.54 -10.87
CA LEU A 93 5.83 0.73 -11.61
C LEU A 93 4.87 1.80 -11.09
N ASP A 94 3.61 1.42 -10.83
CA ASP A 94 2.59 2.33 -10.31
C ASP A 94 3.04 2.97 -8.98
N LEU A 95 3.84 2.28 -8.15
CA LEU A 95 4.37 2.83 -6.90
C LEU A 95 5.36 3.98 -7.11
N VAL A 96 6.18 3.91 -8.15
CA VAL A 96 7.30 4.84 -8.39
C VAL A 96 6.98 5.90 -9.46
N GLU A 97 5.89 5.72 -10.21
CA GLU A 97 5.50 6.62 -11.31
C GLU A 97 5.38 8.09 -10.86
N GLY A 98 6.07 8.97 -11.57
CA GLY A 98 6.07 10.41 -11.32
C GLY A 98 6.82 10.85 -10.06
N LYS A 99 7.57 9.94 -9.40
CA LYS A 99 8.41 10.27 -8.24
C LYS A 99 9.84 10.56 -8.69
N LYS A 100 10.45 11.59 -8.09
CA LYS A 100 11.87 11.85 -8.19
C LYS A 100 12.57 11.17 -7.01
N MET A 101 13.65 10.45 -7.27
CA MET A 101 14.44 9.79 -6.24
C MET A 101 15.89 9.64 -6.71
N ALA A 102 16.83 9.62 -5.77
CA ALA A 102 18.23 9.34 -6.07
C ALA A 102 18.53 7.82 -6.13
N ALA A 103 17.77 7.03 -5.38
CA ALA A 103 17.88 5.58 -5.37
C ALA A 103 16.51 4.93 -5.23
N LEU A 104 16.32 3.78 -5.88
CA LEU A 104 15.15 2.92 -5.77
C LEU A 104 15.52 1.65 -5.01
N ILE A 105 15.11 1.58 -3.74
CA ILE A 105 15.31 0.40 -2.89
C ILE A 105 14.08 -0.49 -2.96
N ALA A 106 14.26 -1.77 -3.29
CA ALA A 106 13.17 -2.75 -3.25
C ALA A 106 13.68 -4.16 -2.95
N ASP A 107 12.79 -5.02 -2.47
CA ASP A 107 13.11 -6.43 -2.23
C ASP A 107 13.50 -7.16 -3.52
N LYS A 108 14.26 -8.24 -3.37
CA LYS A 108 14.62 -9.19 -4.45
C LYS A 108 13.43 -9.65 -5.30
N GLY A 109 12.23 -9.66 -4.71
CA GLY A 109 10.98 -9.92 -5.41
C GLY A 109 10.73 -8.97 -6.58
N TYR A 110 11.19 -7.72 -6.51
CA TYR A 110 11.04 -6.67 -7.52
C TYR A 110 12.17 -6.62 -8.56
N ASP A 111 13.09 -7.58 -8.55
CA ASP A 111 14.16 -7.67 -9.54
C ASP A 111 13.58 -7.95 -10.95
N ALA A 112 13.35 -6.88 -11.71
CA ALA A 112 12.71 -6.89 -13.00
C ALA A 112 13.37 -5.87 -13.93
N ASN A 113 13.68 -6.24 -15.17
CA ASN A 113 14.36 -5.35 -16.11
C ASN A 113 13.62 -4.02 -16.33
N TYR A 114 12.28 -4.03 -16.33
CA TYR A 114 11.50 -2.81 -16.48
C TYR A 114 11.58 -1.90 -15.26
N MET A 115 11.76 -2.44 -14.04
CA MET A 115 11.94 -1.64 -12.82
C MET A 115 13.31 -0.97 -12.82
N ILE A 116 14.34 -1.72 -13.22
CA ILE A 116 15.71 -1.21 -13.38
C ILE A 116 15.70 -0.06 -14.39
N LYS A 117 15.14 -0.29 -15.58
CA LYS A 117 15.03 0.75 -16.62
C LYS A 117 14.22 1.97 -16.15
N ALA A 118 13.15 1.76 -15.38
CA ALA A 118 12.34 2.86 -14.86
C ALA A 118 13.12 3.72 -13.85
N ALA A 119 13.95 3.11 -13.00
CA ALA A 119 14.84 3.85 -12.10
C ALA A 119 15.93 4.60 -12.89
N GLU A 120 16.59 3.94 -13.83
CA GLU A 120 17.63 4.54 -14.68
C GLU A 120 17.09 5.71 -15.51
N ALA A 121 15.87 5.60 -16.04
CA ALA A 121 15.23 6.66 -16.82
C ALA A 121 15.01 7.97 -16.04
N ILE A 122 14.95 7.90 -14.71
CA ILE A 122 14.85 9.08 -13.84
C ILE A 122 16.17 9.42 -13.13
N ASN A 123 17.29 8.84 -13.59
CA ASN A 123 18.61 8.94 -12.98
C ASN A 123 18.65 8.49 -11.51
N ALA A 124 17.83 7.50 -11.14
CA ALA A 124 17.87 6.86 -9.84
C ALA A 124 18.71 5.59 -9.88
N GLU A 125 19.53 5.36 -8.85
CA GLU A 125 20.26 4.11 -8.68
C GLU A 125 19.31 2.96 -8.29
N PRO A 126 19.26 1.85 -9.04
CA PRO A 126 18.42 0.72 -8.68
C PRO A 126 19.11 -0.16 -7.61
N VAL A 127 18.65 -0.11 -6.37
CA VAL A 127 19.16 -0.88 -5.22
C VAL A 127 18.22 -2.05 -4.92
N ILE A 128 18.30 -3.09 -5.74
CA ILE A 128 17.42 -4.27 -5.71
C ILE A 128 18.29 -5.52 -5.89
N PRO A 129 18.37 -6.42 -4.90
CA PRO A 129 19.20 -7.61 -5.04
C PRO A 129 18.77 -8.46 -6.25
N PRO A 130 19.72 -8.95 -7.08
CA PRO A 130 19.38 -9.79 -8.21
C PRO A 130 18.79 -11.13 -7.76
N ARG A 131 17.84 -11.65 -8.54
CA ARG A 131 17.31 -13.00 -8.37
C ARG A 131 18.38 -14.05 -8.62
N SER A 132 18.31 -15.17 -7.90
CA SER A 132 19.29 -16.26 -8.00
C SER A 132 19.32 -16.91 -9.40
N ASN A 133 18.21 -16.83 -10.14
CA ASN A 133 18.09 -17.36 -11.50
C ASN A 133 18.42 -16.33 -12.60
N ARG A 134 18.93 -15.15 -12.24
CA ARG A 134 19.30 -14.12 -13.21
C ARG A 134 20.58 -14.53 -13.93
N LYS A 135 20.54 -14.62 -15.26
CA LYS A 135 21.69 -15.02 -16.11
C LYS A 135 22.90 -14.11 -15.94
N THR A 136 22.64 -12.80 -15.82
CA THR A 136 23.67 -11.79 -15.59
C THR A 136 23.31 -11.03 -14.32
N PRO A 137 23.81 -11.48 -13.16
CA PRO A 137 23.65 -10.77 -11.91
C PRO A 137 24.26 -9.37 -12.02
N ARG A 138 23.59 -8.40 -11.41
CA ARG A 138 24.05 -7.02 -11.34
C ARG A 138 24.62 -6.73 -9.95
N GLU A 139 25.57 -5.82 -9.88
CA GLU A 139 25.97 -5.24 -8.62
C GLU A 139 24.89 -4.27 -8.11
N TYR A 140 24.85 -4.09 -6.80
CA TYR A 140 23.97 -3.17 -6.10
C TYR A 140 24.62 -2.76 -4.79
N ASP A 141 24.33 -1.55 -4.31
CA ASP A 141 24.78 -1.10 -3.01
C ASP A 141 24.10 -1.90 -1.88
N LYS A 142 24.88 -2.76 -1.22
CA LYS A 142 24.42 -3.61 -0.10
C LYS A 142 24.21 -2.82 1.18
N GLU A 143 24.96 -1.74 1.39
CA GLU A 143 24.82 -0.90 2.57
C GLU A 143 23.53 -0.08 2.45
N LEU A 144 23.31 0.56 1.30
CA LEU A 144 22.08 1.28 1.03
C LEU A 144 20.85 0.34 1.03
N TYR A 145 21.00 -0.91 0.60
CA TYR A 145 19.91 -1.90 0.69
C TYR A 145 19.42 -2.15 2.13
N LYS A 146 20.26 -1.93 3.16
CA LYS A 146 19.83 -2.06 4.57
C LYS A 146 18.72 -1.07 4.94
N GLU A 147 18.64 0.06 4.25
CA GLU A 147 17.58 1.06 4.44
C GLU A 147 16.19 0.55 4.05
N ARG A 148 16.06 -0.61 3.41
CA ARG A 148 14.75 -1.29 3.23
C ARG A 148 14.02 -1.51 4.57
N ASN A 149 14.74 -1.55 5.70
CA ASN A 149 14.17 -1.58 7.04
C ASN A 149 13.17 -0.43 7.28
N LEU A 150 13.30 0.71 6.60
CA LEU A 150 12.32 1.80 6.67
C LEU A 150 10.92 1.38 6.19
N ILE A 151 10.84 0.59 5.10
CA ILE A 151 9.58 0.00 4.63
C ILE A 151 8.98 -0.93 5.70
N GLU A 152 9.80 -1.80 6.30
CA GLU A 152 9.36 -2.73 7.34
C GLU A 152 8.83 -2.00 8.58
N ARG A 153 9.54 -0.96 9.03
CA ARG A 153 9.12 -0.09 10.14
C ARG A 153 7.84 0.68 9.81
N MET A 154 7.69 1.18 8.57
CA MET A 154 6.46 1.82 8.10
C MET A 154 5.28 0.84 8.18
N PHE A 155 5.42 -0.37 7.66
CA PHE A 155 4.37 -1.39 7.76
C PHE A 155 4.04 -1.74 9.22
N ASN A 156 5.05 -1.83 10.08
CA ASN A 156 4.85 -2.07 11.51
C ASN A 156 4.01 -0.94 12.15
N LYS A 157 4.34 0.33 11.86
CA LYS A 157 3.57 1.49 12.31
C LYS A 157 2.12 1.45 11.80
N LEU A 158 1.90 1.07 10.54
CA LEU A 158 0.55 0.90 9.98
C LEU A 158 -0.22 -0.23 10.68
N LYS A 159 0.44 -1.32 11.05
CA LYS A 159 -0.16 -2.45 11.76
C LYS A 159 -0.56 -2.14 13.20
N ASN A 160 -0.12 -1.03 13.78
CA ASN A 160 -0.66 -0.54 15.05
C ASN A 160 -2.16 -0.17 14.94
N PHE A 161 -2.66 0.06 13.72
CA PHE A 161 -4.09 0.23 13.46
C PHE A 161 -4.69 -1.15 13.22
N ARG A 162 -5.39 -1.71 14.22
CA ARG A 162 -5.94 -3.08 14.14
C ARG A 162 -6.82 -3.29 12.90
N ARG A 163 -7.58 -2.28 12.49
CA ARG A 163 -8.40 -2.34 11.28
C ARG A 163 -7.59 -2.55 10.00
N VAL A 164 -6.39 -1.95 9.93
CA VAL A 164 -5.44 -2.14 8.83
C VAL A 164 -4.76 -3.51 8.97
N ALA A 165 -4.25 -3.85 10.15
CA ALA A 165 -3.52 -5.10 10.37
C ALA A 165 -4.33 -6.35 10.03
N THR A 166 -5.60 -6.39 10.43
CA THR A 166 -6.49 -7.55 10.24
C THR A 166 -7.33 -7.47 8.97
N ARG A 167 -7.24 -6.38 8.17
CA ARG A 167 -8.04 -6.20 6.95
C ARG A 167 -9.56 -6.38 7.22
N TYR A 168 -10.12 -5.71 8.24
CA TYR A 168 -11.54 -5.91 8.63
C TYR A 168 -12.58 -5.48 7.58
N ASP A 169 -12.21 -4.63 6.64
CA ASP A 169 -13.12 -4.13 5.63
C ASP A 169 -13.41 -5.19 4.54
N LYS A 170 -14.59 -5.22 3.93
CA LYS A 170 -14.80 -6.13 2.78
C LYS A 170 -14.22 -5.53 1.49
N LEU A 171 -14.49 -4.25 1.25
CA LEU A 171 -14.13 -3.55 0.02
C LEU A 171 -12.70 -3.01 0.07
N ALA A 172 -11.98 -3.07 -1.07
CA ALA A 172 -10.62 -2.53 -1.19
C ALA A 172 -10.59 -1.02 -0.92
N ILE A 173 -11.59 -0.28 -1.40
CA ILE A 173 -11.67 1.16 -1.22
C ILE A 173 -11.78 1.57 0.26
N SER A 174 -12.57 0.83 1.05
CA SER A 174 -12.74 1.10 2.48
C SER A 174 -11.45 0.83 3.23
N PHE A 175 -10.81 -0.30 2.92
CA PHE A 175 -9.51 -0.65 3.48
C PHE A 175 -8.43 0.36 3.16
N LEU A 176 -8.27 0.70 1.89
CA LEU A 176 -7.27 1.66 1.43
C LEU A 176 -7.51 3.04 2.03
N SER A 177 -8.77 3.44 2.23
CA SER A 177 -9.12 4.66 2.96
C SER A 177 -8.64 4.64 4.41
N PHE A 178 -8.78 3.51 5.12
CA PHE A 178 -8.22 3.37 6.46
C PHE A 178 -6.68 3.33 6.47
N VAL A 179 -6.05 2.73 5.46
CA VAL A 179 -4.59 2.81 5.27
C VAL A 179 -4.17 4.26 5.10
N HIS A 180 -4.83 5.05 4.24
CA HIS A 180 -4.52 6.46 4.06
C HIS A 180 -4.74 7.29 5.32
N ILE A 181 -5.83 7.08 6.07
CA ILE A 181 -6.05 7.75 7.36
C ILE A 181 -4.92 7.42 8.34
N ALA A 182 -4.50 6.16 8.41
CA ALA A 182 -3.37 5.75 9.24
C ALA A 182 -2.08 6.44 8.78
N SER A 183 -1.83 6.52 7.47
CA SER A 183 -0.67 7.20 6.90
C SER A 183 -0.67 8.70 7.20
N ILE A 184 -1.78 9.39 7.01
CA ILE A 184 -1.93 10.82 7.37
C ILE A 184 -1.60 11.02 8.85
N TYR A 185 -2.07 10.13 9.73
CA TYR A 185 -1.69 10.20 11.14
C TYR A 185 -0.20 9.99 11.39
N LEU A 186 0.48 9.13 10.62
CA LEU A 186 1.94 8.97 10.72
C LEU A 186 2.70 10.20 10.25
N TRP A 187 2.16 10.94 9.27
CA TRP A 187 2.73 12.21 8.78
C TRP A 187 2.53 13.38 9.73
N LEU A 188 1.46 13.38 10.52
CA LEU A 188 1.13 14.46 11.46
C LEU A 188 1.79 14.31 12.85
N LYS A 189 2.53 13.22 13.05
CA LYS A 189 3.26 12.94 14.29
C LYS A 189 4.66 13.53 14.24
#